data_AF-A0A1S3IHA0-F1
#
_entry.id   AF-A0A1S3IHA0-F1
#
_cell.length_a   1.000
_cell.length_b   1.000
_cell.length_c   1.000
_cell.angle_alpha   90.00
_cell.angle_beta   90.00
_cell.angle_gamma   90.00
#
_symmetry.space_group_name_H-M   'P 1'
#
loop_
_entity.id
_entity.type
_entity.pdbx_description
1 polymer ?
#
loop_
_entity_poly.entity_id
_entity_poly.type
_entity_poly.pdbx_seq_one_letter_code
_entity_poly.pdbx_strand_id
1 'polypeptide(L)'
;MVSNVSPKERHLDSKDLAFTGQLVLTSADLIEDLGSKAVNATDPRLLRLLREKWLLAPSSRPYDLKNPEKEHTSQIGQSQTVDKLLKQRQNGFFVEAGAANGESHSNSLFFERFRNWTGVLVEADPWAFYKITKKHRKSYIINTCLSPRPHPERMEFTYASELGGIGETGHVLPDYAQDAIRGKGFPQCFPIHSILAALGVTHVDYFSLDVEGAEVEILRSFPWEEITVDVWTVEYGVFGSGGGGDTQKRLKGTREIFQKTGLYREVKFRKTQDVLFARREVLI
;
A
#
# COMPACT_ATOMS: atom_id res chain seq x y z
N MET A 1 75.86 -7.76 -35.16
CA MET A 1 75.76 -7.69 -33.69
C MET A 1 74.42 -7.08 -33.35
N VAL A 2 73.60 -7.83 -32.63
CA VAL A 2 72.29 -7.40 -32.15
C VAL A 2 72.51 -6.50 -30.94
N SER A 3 72.03 -5.27 -30.95
CA SER A 3 71.96 -4.42 -29.77
C SER A 3 70.58 -3.78 -29.68
N ASN A 4 69.80 -4.28 -28.72
CA ASN A 4 68.53 -3.80 -28.24
C ASN A 4 68.58 -2.30 -27.90
N VAL A 5 67.60 -1.53 -28.37
CA VAL A 5 67.22 -0.25 -27.80
C VAL A 5 65.77 -0.38 -27.33
N SER A 6 65.56 -0.31 -26.01
CA SER A 6 64.22 -0.38 -25.42
C SER A 6 63.42 0.88 -25.75
N PRO A 7 62.09 0.79 -25.96
CA PRO A 7 61.24 1.97 -25.94
C PRO A 7 61.05 2.39 -24.48
N LYS A 8 61.40 3.65 -24.17
CA LYS A 8 61.08 4.32 -22.91
C LYS A 8 59.60 4.14 -22.59
N GLU A 9 59.30 3.58 -21.43
CA GLU A 9 57.99 3.62 -20.81
C GLU A 9 57.56 5.09 -20.66
N ARG A 10 56.52 5.48 -21.39
CA ARG A 10 55.75 6.68 -21.04
C ARG A 10 54.89 6.29 -19.85
N HIS A 11 55.28 6.78 -18.68
CA HIS A 11 54.36 6.88 -17.54
C HIS A 11 53.14 7.70 -18.00
N LEU A 12 52.03 7.01 -18.21
CA LEU A 12 50.71 7.64 -18.24
C LEU A 12 50.38 8.03 -16.80
N ASP A 13 50.45 9.34 -16.57
CA ASP A 13 50.06 10.00 -15.34
C ASP A 13 48.61 9.60 -14.99
N SER A 14 48.38 9.13 -13.76
CA SER A 14 47.11 8.55 -13.31
C SER A 14 46.01 9.59 -13.06
N LYS A 15 46.03 10.72 -13.77
CA LYS A 15 45.17 11.88 -13.53
C LYS A 15 44.19 12.20 -14.66
N ASP A 16 44.20 11.48 -15.78
CA ASP A 16 43.32 11.75 -16.93
C ASP A 16 42.30 10.64 -17.23
N LEU A 17 41.78 9.97 -16.21
CA LEU A 17 40.55 9.18 -16.32
C LEU A 17 39.42 9.92 -15.61
N ALA A 18 38.89 10.94 -16.28
CA ALA A 18 37.60 11.53 -15.92
C ALA A 18 36.52 10.45 -16.05
N PHE A 19 36.11 9.88 -14.92
CA PHE A 19 35.04 8.89 -14.83
C PHE A 19 33.69 9.62 -14.99
N THR A 20 33.28 9.89 -16.22
CA THR A 20 31.91 10.37 -16.52
C THR A 20 30.93 9.21 -16.67
N GLY A 21 31.09 8.17 -15.85
CA GLY A 21 30.12 7.09 -15.73
C GLY A 21 29.20 7.40 -14.55
N GLN A 22 27.95 7.77 -14.83
CA GLN A 22 26.91 7.68 -13.80
C GLN A 22 26.95 6.25 -13.25
N LEU A 23 27.25 6.10 -11.97
CA LEU A 23 27.30 4.78 -11.32
C LEU A 23 25.95 4.10 -11.57
N VAL A 24 25.94 3.03 -12.37
CA VAL A 24 24.72 2.24 -12.59
C VAL A 24 24.50 1.42 -11.33
N LEU A 25 23.75 1.99 -10.39
CA LEU A 25 23.38 1.32 -9.14
C LEU A 25 22.60 0.04 -9.48
N THR A 26 23.06 -1.06 -8.93
CA THR A 26 22.46 -2.38 -9.10
C THR A 26 21.19 -2.51 -8.25
N SER A 27 20.42 -3.57 -8.45
CA SER A 27 19.29 -3.88 -7.57
C SER A 27 19.73 -4.13 -6.11
N ALA A 28 20.98 -4.57 -5.88
CA ALA A 28 21.52 -4.75 -4.54
C ALA A 28 21.77 -3.41 -3.84
N ASP A 29 22.40 -2.47 -4.56
CA ASP A 29 22.67 -1.12 -4.03
C ASP A 29 21.36 -0.38 -3.73
N LEU A 30 20.35 -0.53 -4.61
CA LEU A 30 19.04 0.07 -4.36
C LEU A 30 18.35 -0.55 -3.13
N ILE A 31 18.47 -1.87 -2.91
CA ILE A 31 17.91 -2.52 -1.71
C ILE A 31 18.56 -1.98 -0.43
N GLU A 32 19.86 -1.71 -0.46
CA GLU A 32 20.56 -1.05 0.65
C GLU A 32 20.01 0.37 0.86
N ASP A 33 19.83 1.13 -0.23
CA ASP A 33 19.28 2.48 -0.21
C ASP A 33 17.83 2.54 0.33
N LEU A 34 17.00 1.51 0.11
CA LEU A 34 15.60 1.46 0.60
C LEU A 34 15.47 1.50 2.13
N GLY A 35 16.55 1.20 2.86
CA GLY A 35 16.64 1.37 4.31
C GLY A 35 16.96 2.81 4.75
N SER A 36 17.26 3.70 3.80
CA SER A 36 17.65 5.08 4.06
C SER A 36 16.53 6.07 3.74
N LYS A 37 16.53 7.22 4.42
CA LYS A 37 15.56 8.31 4.18
C LYS A 37 15.79 9.08 2.87
N ALA A 38 16.77 8.67 2.06
CA ALA A 38 17.23 9.41 0.89
C ALA A 38 16.47 9.08 -0.40
N VAL A 39 15.69 7.99 -0.43
CA VAL A 39 14.99 7.55 -1.65
C VAL A 39 13.66 8.29 -1.80
N ASN A 40 13.55 9.10 -2.85
CA ASN A 40 12.31 9.77 -3.22
C ASN A 40 11.25 8.72 -3.63
N ALA A 41 9.99 8.92 -3.22
CA ALA A 41 8.88 8.03 -3.56
C ALA A 41 8.69 7.79 -5.07
N THR A 42 9.08 8.73 -5.93
CA THR A 42 8.96 8.60 -7.39
C THR A 42 10.30 8.42 -8.09
N ASP A 43 11.36 8.04 -7.36
CA ASP A 43 12.66 7.74 -7.94
C ASP A 43 12.51 6.69 -9.06
N PRO A 44 12.95 6.97 -10.31
CA PRO A 44 12.78 6.05 -11.44
C PRO A 44 13.35 4.65 -11.22
N ARG A 45 14.39 4.52 -10.38
CA ARG A 45 15.01 3.24 -10.03
C ARG A 45 14.10 2.45 -9.10
N LEU A 46 13.53 3.10 -8.09
CA LEU A 46 12.52 2.51 -7.20
C LEU A 46 11.29 2.07 -8.00
N LEU A 47 10.75 2.92 -8.87
CA LEU A 47 9.57 2.57 -9.67
C LEU A 47 9.83 1.37 -10.59
N ARG A 48 11.03 1.28 -11.17
CA ARG A 48 11.45 0.10 -11.95
C ARG A 48 11.52 -1.15 -11.07
N LEU A 49 12.15 -1.05 -9.90
CA LEU A 49 12.26 -2.16 -8.96
C LEU A 49 10.87 -2.68 -8.53
N LEU A 50 9.94 -1.78 -8.23
CA LEU A 50 8.57 -2.13 -7.86
C LEU A 50 7.88 -2.92 -8.98
N ARG A 51 7.97 -2.44 -10.22
CA ARG A 51 7.38 -3.11 -11.41
C ARG A 51 7.99 -4.49 -11.65
N GLU A 52 9.30 -4.63 -11.46
CA GLU A 52 10.02 -5.86 -11.82
C GLU A 52 10.00 -6.93 -10.72
N LYS A 53 9.89 -6.54 -9.44
CA LYS A 53 10.17 -7.44 -8.32
C LYS A 53 9.09 -7.49 -7.22
N TRP A 54 8.26 -6.47 -7.06
CA TRP A 54 7.28 -6.40 -5.95
C TRP A 54 5.82 -6.51 -6.41
N LEU A 55 5.46 -5.85 -7.52
CA LEU A 55 4.10 -5.87 -8.04
C LEU A 55 3.87 -7.14 -8.85
N LEU A 56 3.07 -8.05 -8.31
CA LEU A 56 2.58 -9.18 -9.08
C LEU A 56 1.37 -8.75 -9.92
N ALA A 57 1.42 -9.04 -11.21
CA ALA A 57 0.37 -8.69 -12.16
C ALA A 57 -0.94 -9.45 -11.91
N PRO A 58 -2.09 -8.89 -12.34
CA PRO A 58 -3.38 -9.57 -12.33
C PRO A 58 -3.34 -10.99 -12.92
N SER A 59 -4.05 -11.93 -12.28
CA SER A 59 -4.13 -13.30 -12.77
C SER A 59 -5.06 -13.42 -13.99
N SER A 60 -4.64 -14.17 -15.01
CA SER A 60 -5.50 -14.58 -16.13
C SER A 60 -6.34 -15.83 -15.82
N ARG A 61 -6.03 -16.57 -14.75
CA ARG A 61 -6.74 -17.80 -14.35
C ARG A 61 -8.14 -17.51 -13.81
N PRO A 62 -9.12 -18.42 -13.92
CA PRO A 62 -10.42 -18.26 -13.25
C PRO A 62 -10.25 -18.01 -11.74
N TYR A 63 -11.15 -17.23 -11.15
CA TYR A 63 -11.18 -16.98 -9.71
C TYR A 63 -11.19 -18.29 -8.91
N ASP A 64 -10.43 -18.33 -7.81
CA ASP A 64 -10.43 -19.44 -6.84
C ASP A 64 -10.84 -18.91 -5.46
N LEU A 65 -12.14 -18.60 -5.35
CA LEU A 65 -12.77 -18.05 -4.16
C LEU A 65 -13.42 -19.19 -3.36
N LYS A 66 -13.39 -19.08 -2.03
CA LYS A 66 -14.08 -20.03 -1.14
C LYS A 66 -15.60 -19.85 -1.18
N ASN A 67 -16.09 -18.62 -1.34
CA ASN A 67 -17.52 -18.27 -1.36
C ASN A 67 -17.86 -17.46 -2.62
N PRO A 68 -17.75 -18.06 -3.82
CA PRO A 68 -17.97 -17.34 -5.08
C PRO A 68 -19.39 -16.78 -5.23
N GLU A 69 -20.39 -17.36 -4.57
CA GLU A 69 -21.78 -16.90 -4.59
C GLU A 69 -22.00 -15.60 -3.79
N LYS A 70 -21.09 -15.25 -2.87
CA LYS A 70 -21.21 -14.03 -2.07
C LYS A 70 -20.79 -12.82 -2.91
N GLU A 71 -21.75 -11.95 -3.22
CA GLU A 71 -21.49 -10.74 -4.02
C GLU A 71 -20.67 -9.70 -3.24
N HIS A 72 -21.15 -9.32 -2.06
CA HIS A 72 -20.50 -8.36 -1.17
C HIS A 72 -19.79 -9.08 -0.03
N THR A 73 -18.47 -8.95 0.04
CA THR A 73 -17.63 -9.60 1.05
C THR A 73 -17.17 -8.66 2.17
N SER A 74 -17.27 -7.34 1.97
CA SER A 74 -16.96 -6.30 2.96
C SER A 74 -17.66 -6.53 4.29
N GLN A 75 -16.95 -6.33 5.40
CA GLN A 75 -17.36 -6.74 6.74
C GLN A 75 -18.67 -6.09 7.21
N ILE A 76 -18.80 -4.76 7.02
CA ILE A 76 -19.88 -3.97 7.62
C ILE A 76 -20.64 -3.10 6.59
N GLY A 77 -20.55 -3.45 5.31
CA GLY A 77 -21.33 -2.84 4.23
C GLY A 77 -20.64 -1.68 3.51
N GLN A 78 -19.31 -1.64 3.58
CA GLN A 78 -18.50 -0.61 2.90
C GLN A 78 -18.73 -0.66 1.39
N SER A 79 -18.61 -1.84 0.77
CA SER A 79 -18.73 -1.98 -0.69
C SER A 79 -20.09 -1.53 -1.23
N GLN A 80 -21.20 -1.85 -0.55
CA GLN A 80 -22.54 -1.37 -0.92
C GLN A 80 -22.66 0.14 -0.84
N THR A 81 -22.07 0.74 0.20
CA THR A 81 -22.14 2.19 0.42
C THR A 81 -21.37 2.93 -0.67
N VAL A 82 -20.15 2.47 -0.95
CA VAL A 82 -19.28 3.02 -1.99
C VAL A 82 -19.90 2.85 -3.37
N ASP A 83 -20.46 1.68 -3.69
CA ASP A 83 -21.12 1.42 -4.97
C ASP A 83 -22.31 2.35 -5.21
N LYS A 84 -23.12 2.59 -4.16
CA LYS A 84 -24.23 3.54 -4.21
C LYS A 84 -23.74 4.98 -4.39
N LEU A 85 -22.71 5.40 -3.65
CA LEU A 85 -22.14 6.75 -3.76
C LEU A 85 -21.62 7.02 -5.18
N LEU A 86 -20.95 6.03 -5.77
CA LEU A 86 -20.38 6.12 -7.11
C LEU A 86 -21.37 5.78 -8.22
N LYS A 87 -22.68 5.72 -7.91
CA LYS A 87 -23.75 5.49 -8.89
C LYS A 87 -23.46 4.25 -9.76
N GLN A 88 -22.94 3.18 -9.15
CA GLN A 88 -22.61 1.91 -9.81
C GLN A 88 -21.57 2.01 -10.93
N ARG A 89 -20.63 2.95 -10.80
CA ARG A 89 -19.55 3.21 -11.76
C ARG A 89 -18.84 1.92 -12.19
N GLN A 90 -18.57 1.82 -13.48
CA GLN A 90 -17.82 0.72 -14.10
C GLN A 90 -16.39 1.17 -14.39
N ASN A 91 -15.47 0.21 -14.52
CA ASN A 91 -14.09 0.43 -14.98
C ASN A 91 -13.27 1.41 -14.09
N GLY A 92 -13.49 1.38 -12.78
CA GLY A 92 -12.70 2.16 -11.82
C GLY A 92 -11.42 1.46 -11.37
N PHE A 93 -10.66 2.17 -10.55
CA PHE A 93 -9.44 1.70 -9.89
C PHE A 93 -9.58 1.77 -8.37
N PHE A 94 -9.26 0.68 -7.67
CA PHE A 94 -9.24 0.67 -6.21
C PHE A 94 -7.84 0.47 -5.61
N VAL A 95 -7.67 0.92 -4.37
CA VAL A 95 -6.60 0.49 -3.48
C VAL A 95 -7.24 -0.18 -2.26
N GLU A 96 -6.77 -1.37 -1.91
CA GLU A 96 -7.10 -2.02 -0.64
C GLU A 96 -5.81 -2.30 0.12
N ALA A 97 -5.56 -1.53 1.18
CA ALA A 97 -4.47 -1.74 2.11
C ALA A 97 -4.99 -2.45 3.36
N GLY A 98 -4.35 -3.57 3.71
CA GLY A 98 -4.90 -4.58 4.63
C GLY A 98 -5.74 -5.62 3.91
N ALA A 99 -5.29 -6.09 2.74
CA ALA A 99 -6.07 -7.02 1.92
C ALA A 99 -6.25 -8.42 2.54
N ALA A 100 -5.53 -8.72 3.62
CA ALA A 100 -5.60 -9.95 4.39
C ALA A 100 -5.51 -11.20 3.50
N ASN A 101 -6.57 -12.00 3.44
CA ASN A 101 -6.59 -13.22 2.62
C ASN A 101 -7.07 -12.99 1.17
N GLY A 102 -7.45 -11.77 0.83
CA GLY A 102 -7.89 -11.35 -0.51
C GLY A 102 -9.34 -11.73 -0.85
N GLU A 103 -10.14 -12.19 0.11
CA GLU A 103 -11.53 -12.60 -0.11
C GLU A 103 -12.45 -12.28 1.07
N SER A 104 -12.16 -12.82 2.26
CA SER A 104 -12.95 -12.52 3.46
C SER A 104 -12.79 -11.06 3.83
N HIS A 105 -13.90 -10.40 4.16
CA HIS A 105 -13.93 -8.99 4.53
C HIS A 105 -13.41 -8.02 3.44
N SER A 106 -13.15 -8.50 2.21
CA SER A 106 -12.58 -7.66 1.16
C SER A 106 -13.54 -6.54 0.77
N ASN A 107 -13.04 -5.32 0.87
CA ASN A 107 -13.74 -4.12 0.47
C ASN A 107 -13.69 -3.91 -1.05
N SER A 108 -12.74 -4.54 -1.75
CA SER A 108 -12.53 -4.36 -3.19
C SER A 108 -13.10 -5.46 -4.09
N LEU A 109 -13.26 -6.69 -3.58
CA LEU A 109 -13.59 -7.86 -4.41
C LEU A 109 -14.90 -7.69 -5.19
N PHE A 110 -15.88 -6.99 -4.62
CA PHE A 110 -17.13 -6.66 -5.30
C PHE A 110 -16.90 -5.84 -6.57
N PHE A 111 -16.09 -4.78 -6.49
CA PHE A 111 -15.82 -3.89 -7.61
C PHE A 111 -15.06 -4.61 -8.74
N GLU A 112 -14.09 -5.44 -8.36
CA GLU A 112 -13.32 -6.26 -9.29
C GLU A 112 -14.23 -7.24 -10.07
N ARG A 113 -15.18 -7.87 -9.38
CA ARG A 113 -16.05 -8.92 -9.98
C ARG A 113 -17.25 -8.37 -10.74
N PHE A 114 -17.88 -7.31 -10.25
CA PHE A 114 -19.20 -6.88 -10.70
C PHE A 114 -19.21 -5.49 -11.32
N ARG A 115 -18.12 -4.72 -11.19
CA ARG A 115 -17.97 -3.40 -11.78
C ARG A 115 -16.87 -3.30 -12.83
N ASN A 116 -16.19 -4.42 -13.12
CA ASN A 116 -15.03 -4.48 -14.01
C ASN A 116 -13.90 -3.52 -13.57
N TRP A 117 -13.73 -3.33 -12.26
CA TRP A 117 -12.64 -2.53 -11.75
C TRP A 117 -11.35 -3.33 -11.72
N THR A 118 -10.24 -2.60 -11.78
CA THR A 118 -8.92 -3.14 -11.41
C THR A 118 -8.41 -2.40 -10.18
N GLY A 119 -7.22 -2.74 -9.70
CA GLY A 119 -6.69 -2.10 -8.51
C GLY A 119 -5.39 -2.71 -8.03
N VAL A 120 -5.04 -2.40 -6.78
CA VAL A 120 -3.92 -3.01 -6.07
C VAL A 120 -4.32 -3.43 -4.65
N LEU A 121 -3.96 -4.66 -4.31
CA LEU A 121 -4.07 -5.23 -2.96
C LEU A 121 -2.70 -5.15 -2.27
N VAL A 122 -2.66 -4.49 -1.13
CA VAL A 122 -1.46 -4.32 -0.31
C VAL A 122 -1.61 -5.14 0.97
N GLU A 123 -0.68 -6.06 1.21
CA GLU A 123 -0.68 -6.93 2.39
C GLU A 123 0.75 -7.18 2.88
N ALA A 124 1.02 -6.92 4.17
CA ALA A 124 2.35 -7.06 4.75
C ALA A 124 2.62 -8.46 5.29
N ASP A 125 1.62 -9.13 5.88
CA ASP A 125 1.74 -10.46 6.44
C ASP A 125 2.02 -11.47 5.30
N PRO A 126 3.18 -12.13 5.28
CA PRO A 126 3.58 -12.98 4.17
C PRO A 126 2.67 -14.23 4.02
N TRP A 127 2.06 -14.70 5.11
CA TRP A 127 1.13 -15.83 5.06
C TRP A 127 -0.25 -15.40 4.55
N ALA A 128 -0.70 -14.20 4.91
CA ALA A 128 -1.93 -13.62 4.37
C ALA A 128 -1.76 -13.32 2.88
N PHE A 129 -0.66 -12.65 2.50
CA PHE A 129 -0.27 -12.40 1.11
C PHE A 129 -0.23 -13.69 0.28
N TYR A 130 0.39 -14.76 0.80
CA TYR A 130 0.40 -16.05 0.11
C TYR A 130 -1.02 -16.56 -0.21
N LYS A 131 -1.99 -16.37 0.69
CA LYS A 131 -3.39 -16.73 0.41
C LYS A 131 -3.98 -15.90 -0.73
N ILE A 132 -3.67 -14.59 -0.81
CA ILE A 132 -4.10 -13.72 -1.92
C ILE A 132 -3.61 -14.29 -3.27
N THR A 133 -2.35 -14.75 -3.34
CA THR A 133 -1.79 -15.31 -4.58
C THR A 133 -2.58 -16.52 -5.12
N LYS A 134 -3.33 -17.21 -4.26
CA LYS A 134 -4.16 -18.36 -4.63
C LYS A 134 -5.56 -17.98 -5.07
N LYS A 135 -6.01 -16.74 -4.83
CA LYS A 135 -7.37 -16.30 -5.20
C LYS A 135 -7.56 -15.98 -6.68
N HIS A 136 -6.47 -15.88 -7.42
CA HIS A 136 -6.46 -15.46 -8.83
C HIS A 136 -7.20 -14.12 -9.05
N ARG A 137 -7.00 -13.17 -8.13
CA ARG A 137 -7.52 -11.80 -8.24
C ARG A 137 -7.12 -11.16 -9.57
N LYS A 138 -7.97 -10.28 -10.09
CA LYS A 138 -7.80 -9.51 -11.33
C LYS A 138 -7.17 -8.14 -11.10
N SER A 139 -6.47 -8.02 -10.00
CA SER A 139 -5.80 -6.81 -9.54
C SER A 139 -4.35 -7.10 -9.22
N TYR A 140 -3.53 -6.06 -9.21
CA TYR A 140 -2.15 -6.17 -8.76
C TYR A 140 -2.13 -6.55 -7.29
N ILE A 141 -1.13 -7.32 -6.88
CA ILE A 141 -0.92 -7.64 -5.47
C ILE A 141 0.54 -7.36 -5.10
N ILE A 142 0.78 -6.84 -3.90
CA ILE A 142 2.12 -6.49 -3.42
C ILE A 142 2.28 -6.87 -1.96
N ASN A 143 3.38 -7.59 -1.64
CA ASN A 143 3.71 -7.96 -0.27
C ASN A 143 4.54 -6.84 0.39
N THR A 144 3.85 -5.87 0.98
CA THR A 144 4.45 -4.70 1.63
C THR A 144 3.47 -4.13 2.65
N CYS A 145 3.97 -3.42 3.65
CA CYS A 145 3.20 -2.44 4.39
C CYS A 145 3.15 -1.11 3.62
N LEU A 146 2.16 -0.26 3.91
CA LEU A 146 2.20 1.13 3.48
C LEU A 146 3.09 1.93 4.45
N SER A 147 4.06 2.65 3.91
CA SER A 147 4.92 3.52 4.71
C SER A 147 4.10 4.70 5.26
N PRO A 148 4.17 4.99 6.57
CA PRO A 148 3.64 6.22 7.16
C PRO A 148 4.53 7.44 6.89
N ARG A 149 5.58 7.29 6.07
CA ARG A 149 6.55 8.31 5.68
C ARG A 149 6.51 8.48 4.15
N PRO A 150 6.91 9.64 3.61
CA PRO A 150 6.94 9.88 2.16
C PRO A 150 8.11 9.20 1.44
N HIS A 151 8.77 8.22 2.07
CA HIS A 151 9.87 7.44 1.52
C HIS A 151 9.73 5.96 1.92
N PRO A 152 10.36 5.03 1.17
CA PRO A 152 10.48 3.64 1.59
C PRO A 152 11.24 3.52 2.91
N GLU A 153 10.87 2.55 3.75
CA GLU A 153 11.58 2.24 4.98
C GLU A 153 11.26 0.81 5.43
N ARG A 154 12.20 0.15 6.11
CA ARG A 154 11.92 -1.12 6.80
C ARG A 154 11.43 -0.81 8.21
N MET A 155 10.23 -1.28 8.55
CA MET A 155 9.62 -0.96 9.84
C MET A 155 9.35 -2.23 10.62
N GLU A 156 9.45 -2.18 11.96
CA GLU A 156 9.00 -3.30 12.79
C GLU A 156 7.51 -3.53 12.53
N PHE A 157 7.14 -4.78 12.26
CA PHE A 157 5.76 -5.19 11.99
C PHE A 157 5.44 -6.43 12.81
N THR A 158 4.26 -6.46 13.42
CA THR A 158 3.72 -7.64 14.11
C THR A 158 2.81 -8.40 13.14
N TYR A 159 3.19 -9.62 12.77
CA TYR A 159 2.41 -10.47 11.87
C TYR A 159 1.33 -11.19 12.66
N ALA A 160 0.07 -10.78 12.46
CA ALA A 160 -1.10 -11.35 13.15
C ALA A 160 -2.32 -11.52 12.22
N SER A 161 -2.09 -11.87 10.94
CA SER A 161 -3.16 -11.97 9.94
C SER A 161 -3.97 -10.67 9.84
N GLU A 162 -5.28 -10.70 10.07
CA GLU A 162 -6.16 -9.52 9.98
C GLU A 162 -5.88 -8.49 11.09
N LEU A 163 -5.10 -8.82 12.12
CA LEU A 163 -4.81 -7.92 13.25
C LEU A 163 -3.36 -7.41 13.26
N GLY A 164 -2.61 -7.65 12.18
CA GLY A 164 -1.19 -7.30 12.10
C GLY A 164 -0.97 -5.83 11.77
N GLY A 165 0.05 -5.21 12.36
CA GLY A 165 0.32 -3.78 12.16
C GLY A 165 1.77 -3.37 12.41
N ILE A 166 2.10 -2.14 12.00
CA ILE A 166 3.42 -1.51 12.22
C ILE A 166 3.61 -1.26 13.73
N GLY A 167 4.72 -1.71 14.32
CA GLY A 167 4.92 -1.73 15.77
C GLY A 167 4.77 -0.39 16.48
N GLU A 168 5.19 0.72 15.85
CA GLU A 168 5.11 2.07 16.45
C GLU A 168 3.68 2.64 16.51
N THR A 169 2.80 2.19 15.61
CA THR A 169 1.46 2.78 15.40
C THR A 169 0.31 1.77 15.52
N GLY A 170 0.63 0.48 15.54
CA GLY A 170 -0.30 -0.62 15.46
C GLY A 170 -1.24 -0.68 16.66
N HIS A 171 -2.37 -1.34 16.50
CA HIS A 171 -3.24 -1.65 17.61
C HIS A 171 -2.53 -2.52 18.64
N VAL A 172 -2.71 -2.17 19.92
CA VAL A 172 -2.35 -3.08 21.00
C VAL A 172 -3.34 -4.24 20.97
N LEU A 173 -2.84 -5.42 20.65
CA LEU A 173 -3.67 -6.62 20.60
C LEU A 173 -4.12 -7.00 22.02
N PRO A 174 -5.43 -7.21 22.24
CA PRO A 174 -5.92 -7.66 23.53
C PRO A 174 -5.43 -9.08 23.83
N ASP A 175 -5.41 -9.47 25.11
CA ASP A 175 -4.88 -10.75 25.57
C ASP A 175 -5.48 -11.96 24.83
N TYR A 176 -6.77 -11.92 24.54
CA TYR A 176 -7.46 -13.00 23.83
C TYR A 176 -7.04 -13.14 22.35
N ALA A 177 -6.40 -12.12 21.77
CA ALA A 177 -5.94 -12.08 20.39
C ALA A 177 -4.42 -12.33 20.26
N GLN A 178 -3.71 -12.55 21.37
CA GLN A 178 -2.26 -12.78 21.35
C GLN A 178 -1.89 -14.06 20.59
N ASP A 179 -2.75 -15.08 20.60
CA ASP A 179 -2.56 -16.33 19.83
C ASP A 179 -2.58 -16.11 18.30
N ALA A 180 -3.05 -14.96 17.83
CA ALA A 180 -3.00 -14.61 16.41
C ALA A 180 -1.58 -14.23 15.95
N ILE A 181 -0.69 -13.85 16.88
CA ILE A 181 0.67 -13.41 16.58
C ILE A 181 1.51 -14.60 16.10
N ARG A 182 2.00 -14.48 14.86
CA ARG A 182 2.90 -15.47 14.22
C ARG A 182 4.37 -15.08 14.33
N GLY A 183 4.64 -13.83 14.67
CA GLY A 183 5.99 -13.31 14.87
C GLY A 183 6.08 -11.81 14.58
N LYS A 184 7.29 -11.28 14.68
CA LYS A 184 7.63 -9.92 14.26
C LYS A 184 8.65 -9.97 13.13
N GLY A 185 8.68 -8.92 12.31
CA GLY A 185 9.69 -8.77 11.27
C GLY A 185 9.86 -7.33 10.84
N PHE A 186 10.74 -7.13 9.85
CA PHE A 186 11.03 -5.83 9.25
C PHE A 186 10.74 -5.88 7.75
N PRO A 187 9.46 -5.97 7.34
CA PRO A 187 9.10 -5.89 5.94
C PRO A 187 9.52 -4.53 5.38
N GLN A 188 9.78 -4.49 4.07
CA GLN A 188 9.87 -3.22 3.37
C GLN A 188 8.48 -2.60 3.34
N CYS A 189 8.36 -1.34 3.74
CA CYS A 189 7.16 -0.53 3.51
C CYS A 189 7.45 0.46 2.38
N PHE A 190 6.48 0.65 1.48
CA PHE A 190 6.54 1.67 0.43
C PHE A 190 5.46 2.72 0.66
N PRO A 191 5.73 4.01 0.42
CA PRO A 191 4.66 4.98 0.41
C PRO A 191 3.72 4.65 -0.75
N ILE A 192 2.42 4.88 -0.55
CA ILE A 192 1.41 4.60 -1.59
C ILE A 192 1.71 5.36 -2.90
N HIS A 193 2.37 6.51 -2.78
CA HIS A 193 2.85 7.28 -3.93
C HIS A 193 3.75 6.44 -4.85
N SER A 194 4.71 5.70 -4.31
CA SER A 194 5.60 4.84 -5.12
C SER A 194 4.84 3.73 -5.84
N ILE A 195 3.89 3.10 -5.14
CA ILE A 195 3.09 2.00 -5.68
C ILE A 195 2.23 2.48 -6.84
N LEU A 196 1.51 3.59 -6.64
CA LEU A 196 0.63 4.16 -7.67
C LEU A 196 1.42 4.74 -8.85
N ALA A 197 2.56 5.42 -8.60
CA ALA A 197 3.45 5.90 -9.67
C ALA A 197 4.06 4.74 -10.47
N ALA A 198 4.40 3.62 -9.82
CA ALA A 198 4.86 2.42 -10.51
C ALA A 198 3.77 1.85 -11.43
N LEU A 199 2.50 1.94 -11.04
CA LEU A 199 1.35 1.53 -11.84
C LEU A 199 0.89 2.58 -12.87
N GLY A 200 1.45 3.80 -12.83
CA GLY A 200 1.01 4.91 -13.69
C GLY A 200 -0.38 5.46 -13.32
N VAL A 201 -0.77 5.34 -12.04
CA VAL A 201 -2.08 5.71 -11.53
C VAL A 201 -1.99 7.01 -10.73
N THR A 202 -2.81 8.00 -11.07
CA THR A 202 -2.95 9.28 -10.35
C THR A 202 -4.37 9.53 -9.84
N HIS A 203 -5.31 8.63 -10.17
CA HIS A 203 -6.69 8.68 -9.73
C HIS A 203 -7.11 7.31 -9.19
N VAL A 204 -7.77 7.30 -8.03
CA VAL A 204 -8.31 6.12 -7.37
C VAL A 204 -9.80 6.35 -7.08
N ASP A 205 -10.66 5.53 -7.64
CA ASP A 205 -12.10 5.62 -7.41
C ASP A 205 -12.47 5.25 -5.97
N TYR A 206 -11.79 4.24 -5.41
CA TYR A 206 -12.02 3.79 -4.03
C TYR A 206 -10.73 3.40 -3.31
N PHE A 207 -10.50 3.97 -2.14
CA PHE A 207 -9.39 3.63 -1.27
C PHE A 207 -9.91 3.06 0.05
N SER A 208 -9.67 1.77 0.28
CA SER A 208 -9.86 1.11 1.57
C SER A 208 -8.54 1.12 2.34
N LEU A 209 -8.49 1.89 3.43
CA LEU A 209 -7.32 2.03 4.30
C LEU A 209 -7.63 1.40 5.66
N ASP A 210 -7.15 0.18 5.83
CA ASP A 210 -7.40 -0.67 6.99
C ASP A 210 -6.10 -1.40 7.33
N VAL A 211 -5.20 -0.75 8.07
CA VAL A 211 -3.82 -1.25 8.30
C VAL A 211 -3.51 -1.39 9.78
N GLU A 212 -4.58 -1.55 10.56
CA GLU A 212 -4.56 -1.85 11.99
C GLU A 212 -3.72 -0.85 12.80
N GLY A 213 -3.84 0.45 12.49
CA GLY A 213 -3.47 1.54 13.39
C GLY A 213 -2.61 2.66 12.81
N ALA A 214 -2.05 2.48 11.61
CA ALA A 214 -1.16 3.45 10.94
C ALA A 214 -1.89 4.48 10.05
N GLU A 215 -3.23 4.45 10.01
CA GLU A 215 -4.05 5.18 9.03
C GLU A 215 -3.79 6.68 9.06
N VAL A 216 -3.74 7.28 10.24
CA VAL A 216 -3.54 8.72 10.42
C VAL A 216 -2.17 9.16 9.88
N GLU A 217 -1.11 8.38 10.12
CA GLU A 217 0.24 8.75 9.65
C GLU A 217 0.40 8.54 8.13
N ILE A 218 -0.25 7.51 7.57
CA ILE A 218 -0.34 7.32 6.12
C ILE A 218 -1.09 8.47 5.47
N LEU A 219 -2.23 8.89 6.03
CA LEU A 219 -3.01 10.03 5.52
C LEU A 219 -2.24 11.36 5.61
N ARG A 220 -1.38 11.55 6.63
CA ARG A 220 -0.52 12.74 6.75
C ARG A 220 0.58 12.79 5.69
N SER A 221 1.10 11.63 5.29
CA SER A 221 2.16 11.51 4.28
C SER A 221 1.61 11.30 2.86
N PHE A 222 0.29 11.22 2.71
CA PHE A 222 -0.37 11.01 1.42
C PHE A 222 -0.11 12.21 0.47
N PRO A 223 0.21 11.96 -0.82
CA PRO A 223 0.51 13.00 -1.80
C PRO A 223 -0.77 13.64 -2.37
N TRP A 224 -1.49 14.41 -1.54
CA TRP A 224 -2.82 14.97 -1.88
C TRP A 224 -2.88 15.83 -3.16
N GLU A 225 -1.75 16.41 -3.57
CA GLU A 225 -1.64 17.24 -4.78
C GLU A 225 -1.41 16.41 -6.05
N GLU A 226 -0.91 15.19 -5.93
CA GLU A 226 -0.50 14.34 -7.06
C GLU A 226 -1.49 13.19 -7.29
N ILE A 227 -2.20 12.77 -6.25
CA ILE A 227 -3.12 11.63 -6.29
C ILE A 227 -4.49 12.06 -5.80
N THR A 228 -5.47 11.84 -6.66
CA THR A 228 -6.88 12.07 -6.34
C THR A 228 -7.55 10.77 -5.95
N VAL A 229 -8.44 10.85 -4.96
CA VAL A 229 -9.27 9.74 -4.54
C VAL A 229 -10.72 10.20 -4.45
N ASP A 230 -11.65 9.42 -4.97
CA ASP A 230 -13.07 9.76 -4.97
C ASP A 230 -13.75 9.38 -3.66
N VAL A 231 -13.54 8.14 -3.20
CA VAL A 231 -14.11 7.66 -1.93
C VAL A 231 -13.04 6.97 -1.09
N TRP A 232 -13.00 7.32 0.18
CA TRP A 232 -12.20 6.67 1.20
C TRP A 232 -13.09 5.90 2.16
N THR A 233 -12.62 4.72 2.54
CA THR A 233 -12.97 4.05 3.80
C THR A 233 -11.70 4.01 4.63
N VAL A 234 -11.77 4.47 5.89
CA VAL A 234 -10.64 4.49 6.81
C VAL A 234 -11.04 3.82 8.11
N GLU A 235 -10.33 2.76 8.48
CA GLU A 235 -10.50 2.14 9.79
C GLU A 235 -10.00 3.08 10.89
N TYR A 236 -10.72 3.15 12.02
CA TYR A 236 -10.28 3.93 13.19
C TYR A 236 -10.50 3.19 14.52
N GLY A 237 -11.23 2.07 14.52
CA GLY A 237 -11.63 1.35 15.72
C GLY A 237 -11.15 -0.10 15.71
N VAL A 238 -10.97 -0.66 16.90
CA VAL A 238 -10.61 -2.06 17.10
C VAL A 238 -11.85 -2.88 17.40
N PHE A 239 -11.93 -4.11 16.89
CA PHE A 239 -13.01 -5.04 17.24
C PHE A 239 -12.96 -5.42 18.74
N GLY A 240 -14.09 -5.30 19.44
CA GLY A 240 -14.24 -5.68 20.86
C GLY A 240 -14.57 -4.52 21.80
N SER A 241 -15.49 -4.81 22.73
CA SER A 241 -16.21 -3.93 23.68
C SER A 241 -15.41 -2.76 24.28
N GLY A 242 -15.37 -1.64 23.57
CA GLY A 242 -14.88 -0.35 24.06
C GLY A 242 -14.18 0.49 22.99
N GLY A 243 -13.69 -0.14 21.92
CA GLY A 243 -12.68 0.46 21.05
C GLY A 243 -11.38 0.64 21.83
N GLY A 244 -10.23 0.23 21.28
CA GLY A 244 -8.94 0.47 21.94
C GLY A 244 -8.79 1.95 22.35
N GLY A 245 -8.01 2.24 23.39
CA GLY A 245 -7.94 3.60 24.01
C GLY A 245 -7.69 4.76 23.03
N ASP A 246 -7.09 4.48 21.87
CA ASP A 246 -6.83 5.46 20.82
C ASP A 246 -7.94 5.64 19.77
N THR A 247 -9.05 4.90 19.83
CA THR A 247 -10.12 4.92 18.81
C THR A 247 -10.64 6.34 18.53
N GLN A 248 -10.96 7.10 19.58
CA GLN A 248 -11.44 8.48 19.43
C GLN A 248 -10.35 9.43 18.90
N LYS A 249 -9.09 9.19 19.29
CA LYS A 249 -7.93 9.95 18.82
C LYS A 249 -7.69 9.72 17.34
N ARG A 250 -7.77 8.46 16.86
CA ARG A 250 -7.66 8.10 15.45
C ARG A 250 -8.77 8.74 14.62
N LEU A 251 -10.03 8.57 15.04
CA LEU A 251 -11.17 9.19 14.36
C LEU A 251 -11.05 10.71 14.26
N LYS A 252 -10.65 11.37 15.36
CA LYS A 252 -10.40 12.82 15.37
C LYS A 252 -9.28 13.20 14.41
N GLY A 253 -8.14 12.51 14.44
CA GLY A 253 -7.00 12.78 13.56
C GLY A 253 -7.35 12.60 12.08
N THR A 254 -8.07 11.54 11.73
CA THR A 254 -8.57 11.30 10.37
C THR A 254 -9.48 12.45 9.92
N ARG A 255 -10.46 12.84 10.73
CA ARG A 255 -11.36 13.97 10.42
C ARG A 255 -10.61 15.28 10.22
N GLU A 256 -9.64 15.59 11.07
CA GLU A 256 -8.82 16.80 10.95
C GLU A 256 -8.05 16.84 9.64
N ILE A 257 -7.51 15.71 9.17
CA ILE A 257 -6.81 15.63 7.87
C ILE A 257 -7.78 15.92 6.74
N PHE A 258 -8.91 15.20 6.67
CA PHE A 258 -9.90 15.40 5.60
C PHE A 258 -10.50 16.82 5.63
N GLN A 259 -10.73 17.40 6.81
CA GLN A 259 -11.17 18.79 6.93
C GLN A 259 -10.14 19.77 6.38
N LYS A 260 -8.84 19.59 6.67
CA LYS A 260 -7.77 20.45 6.15
C LYS A 260 -7.66 20.42 4.62
N THR A 261 -7.97 19.29 3.98
CA THR A 261 -8.00 19.25 2.50
C THR A 261 -9.08 20.17 1.92
N GLY A 262 -10.20 20.36 2.62
CA GLY A 262 -11.39 21.05 2.09
C GLY A 262 -12.14 20.29 0.97
N LEU A 263 -11.60 19.18 0.46
CA LEU A 263 -12.09 18.49 -0.73
C LEU A 263 -13.19 17.46 -0.45
N TYR A 264 -13.28 16.95 0.78
CA TYR A 264 -14.12 15.81 1.11
C TYR A 264 -15.29 16.18 2.04
N ARG A 265 -16.30 15.31 2.06
CA ARG A 265 -17.37 15.27 3.07
C ARG A 265 -17.41 13.88 3.70
N GLU A 266 -17.59 13.85 5.00
CA GLU A 266 -17.87 12.60 5.72
C GLU A 266 -19.23 12.05 5.28
N VAL A 267 -19.28 10.77 4.96
CA VAL A 267 -20.50 10.07 4.54
C VAL A 267 -21.10 9.38 5.76
N LYS A 268 -22.42 9.52 5.93
CA LYS A 268 -23.14 8.83 7.00
C LYS A 268 -23.07 7.31 6.82
N PHE A 269 -22.26 6.67 7.65
CA PHE A 269 -22.10 5.22 7.70
C PHE A 269 -22.60 4.71 9.06
N ARG A 270 -23.51 3.74 9.07
CA ARG A 270 -24.27 3.34 10.27
C ARG A 270 -23.49 2.42 11.23
N LYS A 271 -22.28 2.01 10.85
CA LYS A 271 -21.48 1.01 11.56
C LYS A 271 -20.24 1.67 12.14
N THR A 272 -19.80 1.20 13.30
CA THR A 272 -18.79 1.85 14.13
C THR A 272 -17.50 1.03 14.11
N GLN A 273 -16.62 1.34 13.17
CA GLN A 273 -15.24 0.85 13.08
C GLN A 273 -14.49 1.63 11.98
N ASP A 274 -15.21 1.93 10.90
CA ASP A 274 -14.73 2.69 9.74
C ASP A 274 -15.46 4.03 9.60
N VAL A 275 -14.76 5.01 9.06
CA VAL A 275 -15.33 6.29 8.61
C VAL A 275 -15.15 6.43 7.10
N LEU A 276 -16.17 6.93 6.42
CA LEU A 276 -16.14 7.13 4.98
C LEU A 276 -16.08 8.61 4.62
N PHE A 277 -15.26 8.95 3.63
CA PHE A 277 -15.17 10.29 3.07
C PHE A 277 -15.35 10.22 1.56
N ALA A 278 -16.22 11.06 1.01
CA ALA A 278 -16.40 11.20 -0.43
C ALA A 278 -15.97 12.59 -0.87
N ARG A 279 -15.24 12.66 -2.00
CA ARG A 279 -14.86 13.92 -2.63
C ARG A 279 -16.14 14.67 -3.00
N ARG A 280 -16.16 15.98 -2.74
CA ARG A 280 -17.36 16.83 -2.91
C ARG A 280 -17.94 16.74 -4.31
N GLU A 281 -17.09 16.66 -5.33
CA GLU A 281 -17.46 16.58 -6.75
C GLU A 281 -18.23 15.30 -7.11
N VAL A 282 -17.99 14.21 -6.38
CA VAL A 282 -18.65 12.92 -6.58
C VAL A 282 -20.09 12.91 -6.03
N LEU A 283 -20.36 13.77 -5.05
CA LEU A 283 -21.66 13.85 -4.36
C LEU A 283 -22.70 14.70 -5.11
N ILE A 284 -22.36 15.26 -6.26
CA ILE A 284 -23.21 16.12 -7.08
C ILE A 284 -23.95 15.31 -8.15
#